data_AF-A0A4Z2ESP4-F1
#
_entry.id   AF-A0A4Z2ESP4-F1
#
_cell.length_a   1.000
_cell.length_b   1.000
_cell.length_c   1.000
_cell.angle_alpha   90.00
_cell.angle_beta   90.00
_cell.angle_gamma   90.00
#
_symmetry.space_group_name_H-M   'P 1'
#
loop_
_entity.id
_entity.type
_entity.pdbx_description
1 polymer ?
#
loop_
_entity_poly.entity_id
_entity_poly.type
_entity_poly.pdbx_seq_one_letter_code
_entity_poly.pdbx_strand_id
1 'polypeptide(L)' 'MLINLKRYRKNLEKDVGHMGASKCDFFPCTFALPNEYHLFVEEFKRSPGSTWIMKPVS' A
#
# COMPACT_ATOMS: atom_id res chain seq x y z
N MET A 1 -3.88 8.47 8.97
CA MET A 1 -3.15 9.15 7.88
C MET A 1 -2.84 8.23 6.70
N LEU A 2 -2.16 7.08 6.88
CA LEU A 2 -1.81 6.15 5.79
C LEU A 2 -3.02 5.56 5.01
N ILE A 3 -4.13 5.27 5.69
CA ILE A 3 -5.38 4.80 5.05
C ILE A 3 -5.91 5.84 4.06
N ASN A 4 -5.82 7.13 4.42
CA ASN A 4 -6.27 8.23 3.56
C ASN A 4 -5.37 8.37 2.32
N LEU A 5 -4.06 8.13 2.47
CA LEU A 5 -3.10 8.16 1.36
C LEU A 5 -3.30 6.99 0.38
N LYS A 6 -3.58 5.78 0.88
CA LYS A 6 -3.99 4.66 0.02
C LYS A 6 -5.26 4.96 -0.77
N ARG A 7 -6.27 5.53 -0.10
CA ARG A 7 -7.52 5.94 -0.76
C ARG A 7 -7.27 7.01 -1.81
N TYR A 8 -6.43 7.98 -1.50
CA TYR A 8 -6.03 9.04 -2.43
C TYR A 8 -5.30 8.49 -3.66
N ARG A 9 -4.34 7.57 -3.48
CA ARG A 9 -3.68 6.86 -4.58
C ARG A 9 -4.68 6.13 -5.48
N LYS A 10 -5.62 5.38 -4.89
CA LYS A 10 -6.66 4.65 -5.64
C LYS A 10 -7.58 5.60 -6.42
N ASN A 11 -7.88 6.78 -5.89
CA ASN A 11 -8.65 7.80 -6.61
C ASN A 11 -7.83 8.41 -7.77
N LEU A 12 -6.55 8.72 -7.55
CA LEU A 12 -5.67 9.21 -8.61
C LEU A 12 -5.46 8.20 -9.73
N GLU A 13 -5.33 6.90 -9.40
CA GLU A 13 -5.26 5.82 -10.40
C GLU A 13 -6.51 5.80 -11.29
N LYS A 14 -7.68 6.08 -10.74
CA LYS A 14 -8.94 6.16 -11.49
C LYS A 14 -9.05 7.43 -12.33
N ASP A 15 -8.63 8.57 -11.80
CA ASP A 15 -8.87 9.89 -12.42
C ASP A 15 -7.81 10.24 -13.47
N VAL A 16 -6.54 9.87 -13.25
CA VAL A 16 -5.38 10.31 -14.05
C VAL A 16 -4.57 9.11 -14.59
N GLY A 17 -4.99 7.89 -14.28
CA GLY A 17 -4.28 6.67 -14.67
C GLY A 17 -2.98 6.43 -13.88
N HIS A 18 -2.24 5.39 -14.29
CA HIS A 18 -1.05 4.91 -13.58
C HIS A 18 0.05 5.99 -13.41
N MET A 19 0.24 6.90 -14.36
CA MET A 19 1.26 7.96 -14.24
C MET A 19 0.92 9.00 -13.16
N GLY A 20 -0.36 9.29 -12.93
CA GLY A 20 -0.78 10.18 -11.84
C GLY A 20 -0.57 9.55 -10.47
N ALA A 21 -0.71 8.23 -10.39
CA ALA A 21 -0.55 7.44 -9.18
C ALA A 21 0.91 7.34 -8.70
N SER A 22 1.90 7.41 -9.60
CA SER A 22 3.33 7.43 -9.23
C SER A 22 3.70 8.63 -8.36
N LYS A 23 2.89 9.69 -8.34
CA LYS A 23 3.04 10.79 -7.37
C LYS A 23 2.85 10.35 -5.91
N CYS A 24 2.32 9.16 -5.68
CA CYS A 24 2.13 8.56 -4.36
C CYS A 24 3.28 7.63 -3.93
N ASP A 25 4.38 7.56 -4.67
CA ASP A 25 5.52 6.68 -4.33
C ASP A 25 6.39 7.21 -3.18
N PHE A 26 5.98 8.29 -2.50
CA PHE A 26 6.66 8.86 -1.35
C PHE A 26 6.42 8.10 -0.02
N PHE A 27 5.50 7.13 0.01
CA PHE A 27 5.25 6.29 1.18
C PHE A 27 5.38 4.80 0.84
N PRO A 28 5.85 3.97 1.78
CA PRO A 28 6.10 2.56 1.51
C PRO A 28 4.80 1.79 1.31
N CYS A 29 4.88 0.69 0.57
CA CYS A 29 3.81 -0.30 0.52
C CYS A 29 3.46 -0.74 1.95
N THR A 30 2.19 -0.64 2.30
CA THR A 30 1.67 -0.90 3.65
C THR A 30 0.44 -1.78 3.50
N PHE A 31 0.10 -2.59 4.51
CA PHE A 31 -1.14 -3.37 4.54
C PHE A 31 -1.81 -3.22 5.91
N ALA A 32 -3.12 -3.01 5.92
CA ALA A 32 -3.95 -2.87 7.10
C ALA A 32 -4.56 -4.24 7.45
N LEU A 33 -4.04 -4.83 8.52
CA LEU A 33 -4.53 -6.12 9.01
C LEU A 33 -5.70 -5.91 9.99
N PRO A 34 -6.69 -6.83 10.02
CA PRO A 34 -6.75 -8.11 9.28
C PRO A 34 -7.25 -7.99 7.83
N ASN A 35 -7.85 -6.86 7.45
CA ASN A 35 -8.61 -6.71 6.21
C ASN A 35 -7.82 -6.96 4.92
N GLU A 36 -6.52 -6.61 4.89
CA GLU A 36 -5.66 -6.75 3.73
C GLU A 36 -4.66 -7.92 3.86
N TYR A 37 -4.92 -8.88 4.75
CA TYR A 37 -4.00 -10.00 5.00
C TYR A 37 -3.67 -10.80 3.74
N HIS A 38 -4.66 -11.14 2.92
CA HIS A 38 -4.43 -11.91 1.69
C HIS A 38 -3.51 -11.19 0.71
N LEU A 39 -3.69 -9.87 0.54
CA LEU A 39 -2.82 -9.04 -0.30
C LEU A 39 -1.40 -8.97 0.25
N PHE A 40 -1.26 -8.86 1.58
CA PHE A 40 0.06 -8.88 2.21
C PHE A 40 0.78 -10.22 1.95
N VAL A 41 0.09 -11.35 2.06
CA VAL A 41 0.68 -12.68 1.82
C VAL A 41 1.18 -12.83 0.38
N GLU A 42 0.41 -12.33 -0.60
CA GLU A 42 0.83 -12.34 -2.00
C GLU A 42 2.09 -11.51 -2.22
N GLU A 43 2.14 -10.29 -1.67
CA GLU A 43 3.31 -9.41 -1.77
C GLU A 43 4.54 -10.00 -1.07
N PHE A 44 4.34 -10.54 0.14
CA PHE A 44 5.40 -11.18 0.92
C PHE A 44 6.07 -12.31 0.15
N LYS A 45 5.28 -13.15 -0.54
CA LYS A 45 5.80 -14.23 -1.39
C LYS A 45 6.54 -13.72 -2.63
N ARG A 46 6.11 -12.59 -3.19
CA ARG A 46 6.74 -11.97 -4.38
C ARG A 46 8.05 -11.25 -4.06
N SER A 47 8.27 -10.88 -2.80
CA SER A 47 9.43 -10.09 -2.36
C SER A 47 10.33 -10.84 -1.37
N PRO A 48 10.99 -11.94 -1.79
CA PRO A 48 11.90 -12.69 -0.93
C PRO A 48 13.06 -11.82 -0.44
N GLY A 49 13.45 -11.95 0.83
CA GLY A 49 14.54 -11.18 1.44
C GLY A 49 14.18 -9.75 1.88
N SER A 50 12.93 -9.32 1.66
CA SER A 50 12.47 -8.01 2.15
C SER A 50 12.22 -8.01 3.66
N THR A 51 12.55 -6.91 4.33
CA THR A 51 12.24 -6.70 5.75
C THR A 51 10.94 -5.91 5.89
N TRP A 52 10.03 -6.41 6.72
CA TRP A 52 8.71 -5.82 6.94
C TRP A 52 8.59 -5.26 8.35
N ILE A 53 7.93 -4.11 8.50
CA ILE A 53 7.71 -3.45 9.80
C ILE A 53 6.22 -3.45 10.11
N MET A 54 5.83 -4.10 11.20
CA MET A 54 4.47 -4.06 11.75
C MET A 54 4.37 -2.92 12.76
N LYS A 55 3.29 -2.13 12.70
CA LYS A 55 3.00 -1.05 13.65
C LYS A 55 1.55 -1.16 14.14
N PRO A 56 1.26 -0.82 15.41
CA PRO A 56 -0.11 -0.74 15.88
C PRO A 56 -0.88 0.36 15.14
N VAL A 57 -2.17 0.13 14.92
CA VAL A 57 -3.10 1.14 14.38
C VAL A 57 -3.68 1.94 15.55
N SER A 58 -3.36 3.24 15.57
CA SER A 58 -3.95 4.25 16.47
C SER A 58 -5.15 4.92 15.83
#